data_AF-A0A1B7WZS6-F1
#
_entry.id   AF-A0A1B7WZS6-F1
#
_cell.length_a   1.000
_cell.length_b   1.000
_cell.length_c   1.000
_cell.angle_alpha   90.00
_cell.angle_beta   90.00
_cell.angle_gamma   90.00
#
_symmetry.space_group_name_H-M   'P 1'
#
loop_
_entity.id
_entity.type
_entity.pdbx_description
1 polymer ?
#
loop_
_entity_poly.entity_id
_entity_poly.type
_entity_poly.pdbx_seq_one_letter_code
_entity_poly.pdbx_strand_id
1 'polypeptide(L)'
;MNPIDIQITQVDRLGLLLAQIADLTKEADTIKDQLKEAATAGGPSSYEGNLYRATVVSSNRQVVDYKGLVADLGVTDEQLQMFTKITAVFAVKTVSR
;
A
#
# COMPACT_ATOMS: atom_id res chain seq x y z
N MET A 1 4.86 37.03 28.27
CA MET A 1 5.12 35.66 27.77
C MET A 1 4.06 35.39 26.73
N ASN A 2 4.32 35.73 25.46
CA ASN A 2 3.35 35.45 24.40
C ASN A 2 3.42 33.95 24.12
N PRO A 3 2.29 33.23 24.19
CA PRO A 3 2.27 31.87 23.70
C PRO A 3 2.67 31.92 22.23
N ILE A 4 3.74 31.22 21.89
CA ILE A 4 4.03 30.89 20.51
C ILE A 4 2.82 30.06 20.08
N ASP A 5 1.86 30.71 19.42
CA ASP A 5 0.95 30.04 18.50
C ASP A 5 1.88 29.33 17.52
N ILE A 6 2.20 28.07 17.83
CA ILE A 6 2.93 27.19 16.94
C ILE A 6 1.95 27.00 15.79
N GLN A 7 2.03 27.85 14.78
CA GLN A 7 1.31 27.70 13.53
C GLN A 7 1.71 26.32 13.02
N ILE A 8 0.87 25.31 13.25
CA ILE A 8 1.07 23.96 12.73
C ILE A 8 1.24 24.16 11.23
N THR A 9 2.46 23.99 10.73
CA THR A 9 2.72 24.20 9.32
C THR A 9 1.97 23.13 8.55
N GLN A 10 1.69 23.37 7.27
CA GLN A 10 1.04 22.34 6.45
C GLN A 10 1.86 21.02 6.44
N VAL A 11 3.18 21.10 6.65
CA VAL A 11 4.08 19.96 6.79
C VAL A 11 3.85 19.21 8.11
N ASP A 12 3.72 19.93 9.23
CA ASP A 12 3.45 19.31 10.55
C ASP A 12 2.08 18.64 10.57
N ARG A 13 1.05 19.31 10.01
CA ARG A 13 -0.30 18.73 9.87
C ARG A 13 -0.27 17.47 8.99
N LEU A 14 0.49 17.50 7.89
CA LEU A 14 0.66 16.36 7.00
C LEU A 14 1.38 15.19 7.72
N GLY A 15 2.42 15.48 8.49
CA GLY A 15 3.15 14.48 9.28
C GLY A 15 2.25 13.79 10.31
N LEU A 16 1.45 14.57 11.06
CA LEU A 16 0.50 14.03 12.04
C LEU A 16 -0.58 13.17 11.40
N LEU A 17 -1.15 13.61 10.27
CA LEU A 17 -2.14 12.83 9.52
C LEU A 17 -1.55 11.52 9.00
N LEU A 18 -0.32 11.54 8.47
CA LEU A 18 0.33 10.33 7.97
C LEU A 18 0.67 9.35 9.09
N ALA A 19 1.06 9.84 10.27
CA ALA A 19 1.27 9.00 11.45
C ALA A 19 -0.03 8.32 11.89
N GLN A 20 -1.13 9.08 12.01
CA GLN A 20 -2.45 8.53 12.33
C GLN A 20 -2.93 7.52 11.30
N ILE A 21 -2.73 7.79 10.01
CA ILE A 21 -3.06 6.86 8.93
C ILE A 21 -2.23 5.58 9.06
N ALA A 22 -0.94 5.67 9.39
CA ALA A 22 -0.08 4.50 9.56
C ALA A 22 -0.57 3.61 10.71
N ASP A 23 -0.91 4.19 11.86
CA ASP A 23 -1.43 3.45 13.01
C ASP A 23 -2.79 2.80 12.69
N LEU A 24 -3.72 3.55 12.11
CA LEU A 24 -5.03 3.02 11.70
C LEU A 24 -4.93 1.95 10.62
N THR A 25 -3.98 2.09 9.69
CA THR A 25 -3.74 1.07 8.64
C THR A 25 -3.20 -0.20 9.27
N LYS A 26 -2.28 -0.10 10.24
CA LYS A 26 -1.74 -1.25 10.97
C LYS A 26 -2.81 -1.99 11.76
N GLU A 27 -3.70 -1.27 12.43
CA GLU A 27 -4.85 -1.87 13.13
C GLU A 27 -5.78 -2.58 12.14
N ALA A 28 -6.12 -1.93 11.03
CA ALA A 28 -6.98 -2.52 10.01
C ALA A 28 -6.36 -3.78 9.38
N ASP A 29 -5.06 -3.75 9.09
CA ASP A 29 -4.36 -4.90 8.51
C ASP A 29 -4.22 -6.05 9.51
N THR A 30 -4.01 -5.76 10.80
CA THR A 30 -4.04 -6.78 11.86
C THR A 30 -5.39 -7.51 11.90
N ILE A 31 -6.51 -6.77 11.81
CA ILE A 31 -7.86 -7.37 11.80
C ILE A 31 -8.05 -8.21 10.53
N LYS A 32 -7.64 -7.71 9.36
CA LYS A 32 -7.73 -8.47 8.11
C LYS A 32 -6.88 -9.73 8.14
N ASP A 33 -5.69 -9.67 8.73
CA ASP A 33 -4.80 -10.83 8.87
C ASP A 33 -5.45 -11.89 9.76
N GLN A 34 -6.04 -11.50 10.90
CA GLN A 34 -6.81 -12.42 11.75
C GLN A 34 -7.97 -13.08 11.00
N LEU A 35 -8.73 -12.32 10.20
CA LEU A 35 -9.83 -12.88 9.40
C LEU A 35 -9.33 -13.82 8.29
N LYS A 36 -8.21 -13.50 7.63
CA LYS A 36 -7.59 -14.37 6.63
C LYS A 36 -7.03 -15.65 7.25
N GLU A 37 -6.36 -15.56 8.40
CA GLU A 37 -5.83 -16.71 9.12
C GLU A 37 -6.96 -17.64 9.55
N ALA A 38 -8.03 -17.10 10.13
CA ALA A 38 -9.20 -17.89 10.52
C ALA A 38 -9.87 -18.58 9.33
N ALA A 39 -10.01 -17.89 8.18
CA ALA A 39 -10.56 -18.50 6.97
C ALA A 39 -9.61 -19.55 6.35
N THR A 40 -8.29 -19.36 6.43
CA THR A 40 -7.29 -20.29 5.88
C THR A 40 -7.12 -21.53 6.77
N ALA A 41 -7.34 -21.40 8.09
CA ALA A 41 -7.30 -22.51 9.05
C ALA A 41 -8.54 -23.45 9.01
N GLY A 42 -9.44 -23.26 8.04
CA GLY A 42 -10.67 -24.05 7.88
C GLY A 42 -11.93 -23.41 8.48
N GLY A 43 -11.85 -22.14 8.89
CA GLY A 43 -12.99 -21.36 9.36
C GLY A 43 -13.89 -20.84 8.24
N PRO A 44 -14.97 -20.12 8.60
CA PRO A 44 -15.91 -19.57 7.63
C PRO A 44 -15.24 -18.46 6.79
N SER A 45 -15.51 -18.45 5.49
CA SER A 45 -15.04 -17.42 4.56
C SER A 45 -15.90 -16.14 4.58
N SER A 46 -16.95 -16.09 5.40
CA SER A 46 -17.82 -14.92 5.60
C SER A 46 -18.03 -14.66 7.09
N TYR A 47 -17.83 -13.42 7.50
CA TYR A 47 -17.99 -12.93 8.86
C TYR A 47 -19.06 -11.82 8.87
N GLU A 48 -20.14 -12.05 9.61
CA GLU A 48 -21.22 -11.09 9.80
C GLU A 48 -20.97 -10.28 11.08
N GLY A 49 -20.85 -8.97 10.97
CA GLY A 49 -20.86 -8.04 12.09
C GLY A 49 -22.23 -7.39 12.25
N ASN A 50 -22.39 -6.61 13.31
CA ASN A 50 -23.67 -5.94 13.62
C ASN A 50 -24.08 -4.88 12.58
N LEU A 51 -23.11 -4.36 11.81
CA LEU A 51 -23.33 -3.31 10.80
C LEU A 51 -22.72 -3.65 9.43
N TYR A 52 -21.78 -4.61 9.35
CA TYR A 52 -21.00 -4.89 8.14
C TYR A 52 -20.72 -6.39 7.99
N ARG A 53 -20.60 -6.84 6.74
CA ARG A 53 -20.17 -8.19 6.38
C ARG A 53 -18.79 -8.17 5.74
N ALA A 54 -17.89 -9.04 6.20
CA ALA A 54 -16.59 -9.26 5.59
C ALA A 54 -16.53 -10.65 4.94
N THR A 55 -16.10 -10.73 3.68
CA THR A 55 -15.94 -12.00 2.96
C THR A 55 -14.49 -12.15 2.50
N VAL A 56 -13.85 -13.26 2.88
CA VAL A 56 -12.48 -13.60 2.49
C VAL A 56 -12.53 -14.31 1.15
N VAL A 57 -11.99 -13.67 0.11
CA VAL A 57 -11.91 -14.21 -1.25
C VAL A 57 -10.45 -14.51 -1.58
N SER A 58 -10.12 -15.77 -1.83
CA SER A 58 -8.83 -16.15 -2.39
C SER A 58 -8.89 -16.06 -3.92
N SER A 59 -8.05 -15.21 -4.51
CA SER A 59 -7.89 -15.12 -5.96
C SER A 59 -6.43 -15.37 -6.34
N ASN A 60 -6.19 -16.32 -7.25
CA ASN A 60 -4.87 -16.58 -7.77
C ASN A 60 -4.52 -15.54 -8.83
N ARG A 61 -3.53 -14.68 -8.55
CA ARG A 61 -3.05 -13.69 -9.51
C ARG A 61 -1.97 -14.30 -10.39
N GLN A 62 -2.22 -14.35 -11.70
CA GLN A 62 -1.18 -14.63 -12.68
C GLN A 62 -0.42 -13.33 -13.00
N VAL A 63 0.89 -13.34 -12.83
CA VAL A 63 1.78 -12.22 -13.19
C VAL A 63 2.72 -12.74 -14.26
N VAL A 64 2.80 -12.03 -15.39
CA VAL A 64 3.77 -12.32 -16.44
C VAL A 64 5.15 -11.88 -15.96
N ASP A 65 6.11 -12.81 -15.94
CA ASP A 65 7.51 -12.47 -15.67
C ASP A 65 8.13 -11.83 -16.92
N TYR A 66 8.01 -10.51 -16.99
CA TYR A 66 8.59 -9.73 -18.09
C TYR A 66 10.11 -9.80 -18.14
N LYS A 67 10.79 -10.06 -17.01
CA LYS A 67 12.26 -10.18 -17.00
C LYS A 67 12.68 -11.49 -17.64
N GLY A 68 12.01 -12.59 -17.29
CA GLY A 68 12.18 -13.88 -17.94
C GLY A 68 11.85 -13.82 -19.43
N LEU A 69 10.75 -13.16 -19.80
CA LEU A 69 10.32 -12.99 -21.19
C LEU A 69 11.32 -12.17 -22.03
N VAL A 70 11.87 -11.08 -21.47
CA VAL A 70 12.90 -10.26 -22.13
C VAL A 70 14.20 -11.02 -22.32
N ALA A 71 14.60 -11.83 -21.32
CA ALA A 71 15.80 -12.66 -21.40
C ALA A 71 15.66 -13.79 -22.43
N ASP A 72 14.50 -14.45 -22.51
CA ASP A 72 14.22 -15.55 -23.44
C ASP A 72 14.06 -15.06 -24.89
N LEU A 73 13.50 -13.85 -25.09
CA LEU A 73 13.36 -13.22 -26.40
C LEU A 73 14.63 -12.52 -26.90
N GLY A 74 15.68 -12.43 -26.07
CA GLY A 74 16.96 -11.80 -26.44
C GLY A 74 16.85 -10.31 -26.79
N VAL A 75 15.89 -9.60 -26.20
CA VAL A 75 15.66 -8.17 -26.46
C VAL A 75 16.87 -7.37 -25.98
N THR A 76 17.42 -6.54 -26.86
CA THR A 76 18.58 -5.71 -26.53
C THR A 76 18.17 -4.46 -25.73
N ASP A 77 19.06 -3.94 -24.89
CA ASP A 77 18.80 -2.75 -24.07
C ASP A 77 18.39 -1.52 -24.89
N GLU A 78 18.83 -1.44 -26.15
CA GLU A 78 18.48 -0.38 -27.11
C GLU A 78 17.00 -0.42 -27.50
N GLN A 79 16.43 -1.61 -27.68
CA GLN A 79 15.01 -1.79 -27.99
C GLN A 79 14.14 -1.44 -26.78
N LEU A 80 14.59 -1.79 -25.58
CA LEU A 80 13.90 -1.48 -24.33
C LEU A 80 13.85 0.04 -24.05
N GLN A 81 14.93 0.76 -24.35
CA GLN A 81 14.96 2.21 -24.21
C GLN A 81 14.03 2.92 -25.20
N MET A 82 13.87 2.40 -26.42
CA MET A 82 13.00 2.99 -27.44
C MET A 82 11.51 3.00 -27.03
N PHE A 83 11.09 2.07 -26.17
CA PHE A 83 9.72 1.98 -25.65
C PHE A 83 9.58 2.48 -24.21
N THR A 84 10.65 2.99 -23.60
CA THR A 84 10.62 3.51 -22.23
C THR A 84 10.27 5.00 -22.22
N LYS A 85 9.08 5.32 -21.70
CA LYS A 85 8.67 6.72 -21.52
C LYS A 85 9.14 7.25 -20.16
N ILE A 86 10.03 8.25 -20.19
CA ILE A 86 10.46 8.96 -18.98
C ILE A 86 9.45 10.06 -18.67
N THR A 87 8.81 10.02 -17.50
CA THR A 87 7.89 11.06 -17.01
C THR A 87 8.33 11.50 -15.62
N ALA A 88 8.40 12.81 -15.38
CA ALA A 88 8.76 13.35 -14.07
C ALA A 88 7.63 13.15 -13.07
N VAL A 89 7.94 12.53 -11.93
CA VAL A 89 7.01 12.34 -10.80
C VAL A 89 7.56 13.09 -9.60
N PHE A 90 6.77 14.00 -9.06
CA PHE A 90 7.07 14.70 -7.81
C PHE A 90 6.39 13.98 -6.66
N ALA A 91 7.16 13.58 -5.64
CA ALA A 91 6.65 12.93 -4.44
C ALA A 91 7.02 13.75 -3.20
N VAL A 92 6.04 14.06 -2.36
CA VAL A 92 6.26 14.67 -1.06
C VAL A 92 6.52 13.56 -0.05
N LYS A 93 7.69 13.57 0.58
CA LYS A 93 8.07 12.63 1.65
C LYS A 93 8.27 13.43 2.94
N THR A 94 7.56 13.06 3.99
CA THR A 94 7.72 13.64 5.33
C THR A 94 8.49 12.64 6.21
N VAL A 95 9.41 13.16 7.02
CA VAL A 95 10.17 12.37 8.00
C VAL A 95 10.15 13.17 9.31
N SER A 96 9.85 12.52 10.44
CA SER A 96 9.97 13.17 11.75
C SER A 96 11.45 13.48 12.04
N ARG A 97 11.72 14.67 12.58
CA ARG A 97 13.06 15.05 13.04
C ARG A 97 13.30 14.61 14.48
#